data_AF-A0AAE0SX37-F1
#
_entry.id   AF-A0AAE0SX37-F1
#
_cell.length_a   1.000
_cell.length_b   1.000
_cell.length_c   1.000
_cell.angle_alpha   90.00
_cell.angle_beta   90.00
_cell.angle_gamma   90.00
#
_symmetry.space_group_name_H-M   'P 1'
#
loop_
_entity.id
_entity.type
_entity.pdbx_description
1 polymer ?
#
loop_
_entity_poly.entity_id
_entity_poly.type
_entity_poly.pdbx_seq_one_letter_code
_entity_poly.pdbx_strand_id
1 'polypeptide(L)'
;MVEITTGVDDPVFLTLFTLFLRAECGSCVSGVTLSRKVTFAKGADHSCVFLNSIFGKQKMQFDIKPVTCWEQFIPGHIVEFSYYWIPHQGILSGVNPRERKIKVIHYGASHLFATRTIMEEEMTVDLNTTNFSIYYPDPRYSYTPEEVIRNGKRRLGEQDWRPGNHSDDFCLACVFR
;
A
#
# COMPACT_ATOMS: atom_id res chain seq x y z
N MET A 1 -9.06 -18.74 -19.19
CA MET A 1 -8.21 -17.54 -19.15
C MET A 1 -8.72 -16.63 -20.25
N VAL A 2 -9.29 -15.48 -19.90
CA VAL A 2 -9.82 -14.53 -20.88
C VAL A 2 -8.94 -13.30 -20.80
N GLU A 3 -8.18 -13.04 -21.86
CA GLU A 3 -7.35 -11.85 -21.99
C GLU A 3 -8.19 -10.79 -22.72
N ILE A 4 -8.51 -9.70 -22.03
CA ILE A 4 -9.34 -8.61 -22.58
C ILE A 4 -8.45 -7.38 -22.70
N THR A 5 -8.20 -6.95 -23.93
CA THR A 5 -7.40 -5.76 -24.26
C THR A 5 -8.35 -4.65 -24.68
N THR A 6 -8.54 -3.63 -23.85
CA THR A 6 -9.40 -2.48 -24.17
C THR A 6 -8.62 -1.17 -24.14
N GLY A 7 -9.01 -0.23 -25.01
CA GLY A 7 -8.43 1.11 -25.09
C GLY A 7 -8.82 2.01 -23.91
N VAL A 8 -8.12 3.14 -23.77
CA VAL A 8 -8.20 4.06 -22.62
C VAL A 8 -9.59 4.67 -22.42
N ASP A 9 -10.41 4.73 -23.48
CA ASP A 9 -11.75 5.33 -23.48
C ASP A 9 -12.86 4.30 -23.70
N ASP A 10 -12.57 3.02 -23.48
CA ASP A 10 -13.54 1.95 -23.76
C ASP A 10 -14.59 1.84 -22.63
N PRO A 11 -15.87 2.14 -22.88
CA PRO A 11 -16.93 2.00 -21.89
C PRO A 11 -17.10 0.56 -21.39
N VAL A 12 -16.58 -0.44 -22.13
CA VAL A 12 -16.55 -1.84 -21.72
C VAL A 12 -15.57 -2.06 -20.56
N PHE A 13 -14.45 -1.33 -20.50
CA PHE A 13 -13.50 -1.40 -19.37
C PHE A 13 -14.13 -0.87 -18.09
N LEU A 14 -14.79 0.29 -18.17
CA LEU A 14 -15.46 0.89 -17.02
C LEU A 14 -16.61 0.01 -16.52
N THR A 15 -17.34 -0.62 -17.45
CA THR A 15 -18.45 -1.52 -17.13
C THR A 15 -17.96 -2.82 -16.49
N LEU A 16 -16.91 -3.45 -17.02
CA LEU A 16 -16.30 -4.65 -16.43
C LEU A 16 -15.67 -4.38 -15.07
N PHE A 17 -14.99 -3.24 -14.88
CA PHE A 17 -14.42 -2.83 -13.61
C PHE A 17 -15.51 -2.55 -12.55
N THR A 18 -16.60 -1.90 -12.96
CA THR A 18 -17.75 -1.63 -12.07
C THR A 18 -18.52 -2.90 -11.72
N LEU A 19 -18.64 -3.86 -12.65
CA LEU A 19 -19.22 -5.18 -12.39
C LEU A 19 -18.34 -6.01 -11.44
N PHE A 20 -17.02 -5.92 -11.57
CA PHE A 20 -16.09 -6.59 -10.65
C PHE A 20 -16.20 -6.05 -9.22
N LEU A 21 -16.33 -4.72 -9.07
CA LEU A 21 -16.55 -4.08 -7.76
C LEU A 21 -17.96 -4.33 -7.20
N ARG A 22 -18.98 -4.53 -8.05
CA ARG A 22 -20.35 -4.84 -7.61
C ARG A 22 -20.57 -6.32 -7.26
N ALA A 23 -19.66 -7.22 -7.63
CA ALA A 23 -19.77 -8.64 -7.31
C ALA A 23 -19.43 -8.98 -5.85
N GLU A 24 -19.15 -8.00 -4.98
CA GLU A 24 -19.03 -8.19 -3.52
C GLU A 24 -20.37 -8.46 -2.80
N CYS A 25 -21.40 -8.89 -3.53
CA CYS A 25 -22.57 -9.56 -2.96
C CYS A 25 -22.77 -10.91 -3.66
N GLY A 26 -22.01 -11.91 -3.21
CA GLY A 26 -22.28 -13.31 -3.47
C GLY A 26 -21.56 -13.92 -4.67
N SER A 27 -20.80 -14.97 -4.38
CA SER A 27 -20.16 -15.95 -5.27
C SER A 27 -18.83 -15.56 -5.96
N CYS A 28 -17.83 -16.35 -5.56
CA CYS A 28 -16.49 -16.59 -6.05
C CYS A 28 -16.29 -16.35 -7.56
N VAL A 29 -15.36 -15.46 -7.92
CA VAL A 29 -14.65 -15.53 -9.20
C VAL A 29 -13.15 -15.54 -8.92
N SER A 30 -12.59 -16.74 -8.78
CA SER A 30 -11.13 -16.93 -8.85
C SER A 30 -10.72 -16.90 -10.32
N GLY A 31 -9.76 -16.02 -10.68
CA GLY A 31 -9.04 -16.13 -11.95
C GLY A 31 -9.19 -14.96 -12.93
N VAL A 32 -9.44 -13.74 -12.47
CA VAL A 32 -9.31 -12.53 -13.32
C VAL A 32 -8.09 -11.73 -12.88
N THR A 33 -7.04 -11.79 -13.69
CA THR A 33 -5.89 -10.87 -13.59
C THR A 33 -6.09 -9.77 -14.62
N LEU A 34 -6.43 -8.57 -14.17
CA LEU A 34 -6.42 -7.37 -15.03
C LEU A 34 -5.00 -6.80 -15.05
N SER A 35 -4.15 -7.31 -15.94
CA SER A 35 -2.82 -6.74 -16.17
C SER A 35 -2.87 -5.70 -17.28
N ARG A 36 -2.55 -4.45 -16.97
CA ARG A 36 -2.33 -3.41 -17.97
C ARG A 36 -0.90 -3.52 -18.50
N LYS A 37 -0.72 -4.07 -19.70
CA LYS A 37 0.58 -4.07 -20.38
C LYS A 37 0.78 -2.71 -21.05
N VAL A 38 1.57 -1.84 -20.44
CA VAL A 38 2.06 -0.61 -21.10
C VAL A 38 3.45 -0.91 -21.62
N THR A 39 3.57 -1.09 -22.94
CA THR A 39 4.86 -1.31 -23.59
C THR A 39 5.60 0.03 -23.67
N PHE A 40 6.57 0.23 -22.79
CA PHE A 40 7.54 1.32 -22.97
C PHE A 40 8.63 0.88 -23.95
N ALA A 41 9.06 1.79 -24.82
CA ALA A 41 10.16 1.54 -25.75
C ALA A 41 11.44 1.16 -24.98
N LYS A 42 11.94 -0.06 -25.23
CA LYS A 42 13.24 -0.65 -24.85
C LYS A 42 13.84 -0.21 -23.50
N GLY A 43 13.79 -1.13 -22.53
CA GLY A 43 14.95 -1.40 -21.68
C GLY A 43 14.86 -1.22 -20.16
N ALA A 44 13.67 -1.09 -19.57
CA ALA A 44 13.56 -1.01 -18.11
C ALA A 44 12.31 -1.74 -17.58
N ASP A 45 12.52 -2.87 -16.89
CA ASP A 45 11.49 -3.55 -16.11
C ASP A 45 11.24 -2.74 -14.83
N HIS A 46 10.24 -1.85 -14.87
CA HIS A 46 9.71 -1.17 -13.69
C HIS A 46 8.19 -1.40 -13.62
N SER A 47 7.74 -2.09 -12.59
CA SER A 47 6.32 -2.27 -12.28
C SER A 47 5.79 -1.03 -11.57
N CYS A 48 5.17 -0.10 -12.32
CA CYS A 48 4.40 1.00 -11.75
C CYS A 48 2.97 0.53 -11.41
N VAL A 49 2.60 0.54 -10.13
CA VAL A 49 1.22 0.25 -9.68
C VAL A 49 0.46 1.55 -9.46
N PHE A 50 -0.69 1.68 -10.12
CA PHE A 50 -1.53 2.87 -10.09
C PHE A 50 -2.64 2.75 -9.01
N LEU A 51 -2.42 3.21 -7.77
CA LEU A 51 -3.48 3.36 -6.73
C LEU A 51 -4.44 4.55 -6.95
N ASN A 52 -5.68 4.31 -7.42
CA ASN A 52 -6.65 5.40 -7.73
C ASN A 52 -7.28 5.92 -6.43
N SER A 53 -6.67 6.94 -5.81
CA SER A 53 -7.34 7.80 -4.84
C SER A 53 -7.96 9.01 -5.56
N ILE A 54 -9.13 9.46 -5.07
CA ILE A 54 -10.06 10.44 -5.68
C ILE A 54 -9.46 11.88 -5.73
N PHE A 55 -8.25 12.08 -5.24
CA PHE A 55 -7.48 13.31 -5.45
C PHE A 55 -6.56 13.14 -6.67
N GLY A 56 -7.08 13.51 -7.84
CA GLY A 56 -6.34 13.45 -9.10
C GLY A 56 -4.96 14.14 -9.01
N LYS A 57 -3.92 13.42 -9.47
CA LYS A 57 -2.55 13.86 -9.82
C LYS A 57 -1.36 13.59 -8.85
N GLN A 58 -1.38 12.58 -7.98
CA GLN A 58 -0.17 12.24 -7.17
C GLN A 58 0.52 10.89 -7.45
N LYS A 59 0.08 10.12 -8.47
CA LYS A 59 0.49 8.72 -8.68
C LYS A 59 1.84 8.49 -9.40
N MET A 60 2.79 9.43 -9.34
CA MET A 60 4.11 9.30 -9.98
C MET A 60 5.29 9.34 -8.99
N GLN A 61 5.04 9.09 -7.70
CA GLN A 61 5.99 9.48 -6.65
C GLN A 61 6.57 8.32 -5.82
N PHE A 62 6.29 7.06 -6.17
CA PHE A 62 6.91 5.90 -5.50
C PHE A 62 7.51 4.91 -6.49
N ASP A 63 8.70 4.41 -6.16
CA ASP A 63 9.23 3.15 -6.66
C ASP A 63 8.88 2.05 -5.65
N ILE A 64 8.36 0.90 -6.09
CA ILE A 64 7.88 -0.16 -5.20
C ILE A 64 8.75 -1.40 -5.42
N LYS A 65 9.31 -1.95 -4.33
CA LYS A 65 10.17 -3.15 -4.41
C LYS A 65 9.76 -4.21 -3.40
N PRO A 66 9.78 -5.49 -3.78
CA PRO A 66 9.63 -6.56 -2.81
C PRO A 66 10.82 -6.57 -1.84
N VAL A 67 10.54 -6.97 -0.60
CA VAL A 67 11.57 -7.19 0.41
C VAL A 67 12.09 -8.61 0.29
N THR A 68 13.41 -8.73 0.13
CA THR A 68 14.15 -9.99 0.11
C THR A 68 15.23 -10.04 1.19
N CYS A 69 15.61 -8.90 1.79
CA CYS A 69 16.57 -8.83 2.88
C CYS A 69 16.26 -7.72 3.90
N TRP A 70 16.89 -7.80 5.07
CA TRP A 70 16.60 -6.91 6.20
C TRP A 70 17.02 -5.45 5.97
N GLU A 71 18.04 -5.24 5.15
CA GLU A 71 18.61 -3.93 4.83
C GLU A 71 17.64 -3.05 4.02
N GLN A 72 16.62 -3.65 3.41
CA GLN A 72 15.58 -2.92 2.68
C GLN A 72 14.53 -2.29 3.60
N PHE A 73 14.43 -2.75 4.85
CA PHE A 73 13.58 -2.11 5.86
C PHE A 73 14.24 -0.81 6.34
N ILE A 74 13.82 0.31 5.76
CA ILE A 74 14.35 1.64 6.05
C ILE A 74 13.29 2.43 6.83
N PRO A 75 13.52 2.76 8.12
CA PRO A 75 12.58 3.57 8.90
C PRO A 75 12.19 4.85 8.15
N GLY A 76 10.91 5.23 8.21
CA GLY A 76 10.32 6.36 7.50
C GLY A 76 9.77 6.01 6.12
N HIS A 77 10.04 4.83 5.57
CA HIS A 77 9.38 4.35 4.36
C HIS A 77 8.02 3.71 4.68
N ILE A 78 7.18 3.61 3.64
CA ILE A 78 5.96 2.83 3.72
C ILE A 78 6.32 1.36 3.46
N VAL A 79 5.81 0.49 4.32
CA VAL A 79 5.82 -0.96 4.15
C VAL A 79 4.39 -1.43 3.88
N GLU A 80 4.23 -2.26 2.85
CA GLU A 80 3.01 -3.04 2.63
C GLU A 80 3.20 -4.45 3.18
N PHE A 81 2.18 -4.93 3.89
CA PHE A 81 2.15 -6.21 4.58
C PHE A 81 0.73 -6.79 4.62
N SER A 82 0.60 -8.06 5.01
CA SER A 82 -0.71 -8.69 5.20
C SER A 82 -1.22 -8.41 6.62
N TYR A 83 -2.42 -7.83 6.71
CA TYR A 83 -3.09 -7.53 7.98
C TYR A 83 -4.53 -8.05 7.91
N TYR A 84 -4.92 -8.99 8.78
CA TYR A 84 -6.19 -9.73 8.65
C TYR A 84 -6.43 -10.29 7.23
N TRP A 85 -5.38 -10.86 6.62
CA TRP A 85 -5.39 -11.45 5.27
C TRP A 85 -5.66 -10.49 4.10
N ILE A 86 -5.65 -9.17 4.35
CA ILE A 86 -5.74 -8.16 3.31
C ILE A 86 -4.43 -7.36 3.20
N PRO A 87 -4.05 -6.90 1.98
CA PRO A 87 -2.95 -5.96 1.82
C PRO A 87 -3.20 -4.69 2.64
N HIS A 88 -2.16 -4.24 3.34
CA HIS A 88 -2.25 -3.11 4.26
C HIS A 88 -0.93 -2.37 4.30
N GLN A 89 -0.98 -1.06 4.52
CA GLN A 89 0.20 -0.19 4.49
C GLN A 89 0.43 0.49 5.84
N GLY A 90 1.68 0.76 6.15
CA GLY A 90 2.06 1.54 7.31
C GLY A 90 3.45 2.14 7.19
N ILE A 91 3.75 3.09 8.06
CA ILE A 91 5.05 3.75 8.14
C ILE A 91 5.96 2.91 9.02
N LEU A 92 7.07 2.45 8.48
CA LEU A 92 8.07 1.72 9.25
C LEU A 92 8.73 2.66 10.26
N SER A 93 8.55 2.43 11.56
CA SER A 93 9.11 3.28 12.62
C SER A 93 10.30 2.66 13.34
N GLY A 94 10.52 1.36 13.18
CA GLY A 94 11.64 0.65 13.78
C GLY A 94 11.90 -0.71 13.14
N VAL A 95 13.15 -1.17 13.22
CA VAL A 95 13.61 -2.44 12.66
C VAL A 95 14.55 -3.10 13.66
N ASN A 96 14.30 -4.37 13.97
CA ASN A 96 15.15 -5.21 14.80
C ASN A 96 15.41 -6.56 14.08
N PRO A 97 16.45 -6.64 13.25
CA PRO A 97 16.75 -7.85 12.48
C PRO A 97 17.09 -9.06 13.38
N ARG A 98 17.68 -8.82 14.56
CA ARG A 98 18.06 -9.89 15.50
C ARG A 98 16.85 -10.63 16.06
N GLU A 99 15.79 -9.89 16.38
CA GLU A 99 14.54 -10.47 16.86
C GLU A 99 13.55 -10.81 15.74
N ARG A 100 13.93 -10.53 14.48
CA ARG A 100 13.08 -10.65 13.30
C ARG A 100 11.77 -9.84 13.45
N LYS A 101 11.89 -8.59 13.91
CA LYS A 101 10.74 -7.71 14.16
C LYS A 101 10.87 -6.36 13.47
N ILE A 102 9.72 -5.79 13.11
CA ILE A 102 9.57 -4.40 12.69
C ILE A 102 8.51 -3.71 13.54
N LYS A 103 8.57 -2.38 13.62
CA LYS A 103 7.51 -1.56 14.18
C LYS A 103 6.90 -0.72 13.07
N VAL A 104 5.57 -0.71 13.00
CA VAL A 104 4.84 -0.04 11.94
C VAL A 104 3.76 0.83 12.55
N ILE A 105 3.70 2.09 12.13
CA ILE A 105 2.60 3.00 12.45
C ILE A 105 1.60 2.89 11.31
N HIS A 106 0.38 2.46 11.62
CA HIS A 106 -0.65 2.24 10.60
C HIS A 106 -2.04 2.47 11.15
N TYR A 107 -3.00 2.54 10.24
CA TYR A 107 -4.41 2.66 10.59
C TYR A 107 -5.03 1.27 10.78
N GLY A 108 -4.82 0.72 11.98
CA GLY A 108 -5.16 -0.65 12.35
C GLY A 108 -6.40 -0.78 13.23
N ALA A 109 -6.71 -2.02 13.62
CA ALA A 109 -7.76 -2.35 14.57
C ALA A 109 -7.24 -3.43 15.52
N SER A 110 -7.35 -3.21 16.84
CA SER A 110 -6.77 -4.13 17.85
C SER A 110 -7.33 -5.56 17.81
N HIS A 111 -8.50 -5.74 17.19
CA HIS A 111 -9.10 -7.04 16.86
C HIS A 111 -10.08 -6.86 15.68
N LEU A 112 -10.55 -7.97 15.11
CA LEU A 112 -11.62 -7.94 14.11
C LEU A 112 -12.83 -7.18 14.67
N PHE A 113 -13.35 -6.22 13.89
CA PHE A 113 -14.48 -5.34 14.23
C PHE A 113 -14.22 -4.25 15.28
N ALA A 114 -12.99 -4.10 15.78
CA ALA A 114 -12.66 -2.96 16.63
C ALA A 114 -12.71 -1.63 15.84
N THR A 115 -12.97 -0.53 16.55
CA THR A 115 -12.79 0.81 15.98
C THR A 115 -11.36 0.95 15.47
N ARG A 116 -11.22 1.37 14.21
CA ARG A 116 -9.90 1.59 13.63
C ARG A 116 -9.26 2.84 14.22
N THR A 117 -7.99 2.72 14.59
CA THR A 117 -7.20 3.80 15.17
C THR A 117 -5.82 3.80 14.57
N ILE A 118 -5.18 4.96 14.47
CA ILE A 118 -3.75 5.02 14.17
C ILE A 118 -2.99 4.46 15.37
N MET A 119 -2.20 3.41 15.17
CA MET A 119 -1.44 2.72 16.21
C MET A 119 -0.04 2.35 15.74
N GLU A 120 0.87 2.15 16.68
CA GLU A 120 2.21 1.59 16.43
C GLU A 120 2.20 0.12 16.88
N GLU A 121 2.35 -0.78 15.92
CA GLU A 121 2.32 -2.22 16.16
C GLU A 121 3.70 -2.84 15.89
N GLU A 122 4.08 -3.79 16.74
CA GLU A 122 5.29 -4.60 16.54
C GLU A 122 4.91 -5.90 15.84
N MET A 123 5.54 -6.17 14.71
CA MET A 123 5.25 -7.31 13.85
C MET A 123 6.47 -8.21 13.70
N THR A 124 6.24 -9.52 13.77
CA THR A 124 7.26 -10.51 13.39
C THR A 124 7.32 -10.64 11.86
N VAL A 125 8.52 -10.65 11.32
CA VAL A 125 8.78 -10.77 9.88
C VAL A 125 9.42 -12.10 9.60
N ASP A 126 8.79 -12.88 8.72
CA ASP A 126 9.45 -13.99 8.05
C ASP A 126 9.59 -13.69 6.56
N LEU A 127 10.82 -13.36 6.14
CA LEU A 127 11.17 -13.06 4.75
C LEU A 127 10.91 -14.22 3.78
N ASN A 128 10.77 -15.45 4.27
CA ASN A 128 10.53 -16.62 3.41
C ASN A 128 9.05 -16.86 3.10
N THR A 129 8.16 -16.42 3.99
CA THR A 129 6.73 -16.76 3.92
C THR A 129 5.83 -15.54 3.83
N THR A 130 6.35 -14.35 4.14
CA THR A 130 5.58 -13.12 4.20
C THR A 130 6.00 -12.22 3.06
N ASN A 131 5.03 -11.85 2.24
CA ASN A 131 5.25 -10.89 1.17
C ASN A 131 5.19 -9.48 1.75
N PHE A 132 6.33 -8.81 1.77
CA PHE A 132 6.44 -7.40 2.08
C PHE A 132 6.89 -6.62 0.85
N SER A 133 6.38 -5.41 0.70
CA SER A 133 6.87 -4.45 -0.30
C SER A 133 7.21 -3.13 0.37
N ILE A 134 8.28 -2.47 -0.09
CA ILE A 134 8.68 -1.13 0.37
C ILE A 134 8.42 -0.13 -0.73
N TYR A 135 7.84 1.00 -0.34
CA TYR A 135 7.58 2.12 -1.23
C TYR A 135 8.66 3.17 -0.96
N TYR A 136 9.38 3.53 -2.01
CA TYR A 136 10.46 4.50 -2.00
C TYR A 136 9.93 5.82 -2.55
N PRO A 137 9.57 6.80 -1.70
CA PRO A 137 9.07 8.08 -2.15
C PRO A 137 10.15 8.87 -2.89
N ASP A 138 9.73 9.66 -3.89
CA ASP A 138 10.60 10.63 -4.52
C ASP A 138 11.00 11.71 -3.50
N PRO A 139 12.31 11.85 -3.18
CA PRO A 139 12.79 12.74 -2.15
C PRO A 139 12.54 14.23 -2.44
N ARG A 140 12.17 14.59 -3.68
CA ARG A 140 11.82 15.97 -4.05
C ARG A 140 10.47 16.41 -3.49
N TYR A 141 9.58 15.46 -3.23
CA TYR A 141 8.20 15.72 -2.80
C TYR A 141 7.92 15.20 -1.39
N SER A 142 8.80 14.35 -0.84
CA SER A 142 8.61 13.78 0.48
C SER A 142 9.31 14.55 1.61
N TYR A 143 8.74 14.40 2.81
CA TYR A 143 9.41 14.69 4.06
C TYR A 143 10.62 13.76 4.27
N THR A 144 11.57 14.17 5.12
CA THR A 144 12.67 13.27 5.48
C THR A 144 12.13 12.08 6.29
N PRO A 145 12.83 10.93 6.32
CA PRO A 145 12.39 9.77 7.09
C PRO A 145 11.99 10.07 8.54
N GLU A 146 12.77 10.92 9.23
CA GLU A 146 12.53 11.33 10.61
C GLU A 146 11.25 12.16 10.73
N GLU A 147 11.01 13.06 9.77
CA GLU A 147 9.80 13.86 9.70
C GLU A 147 8.58 12.99 9.43
N VAL A 148 8.67 11.99 8.55
CA VAL A 148 7.59 11.03 8.26
C VAL A 148 7.23 10.26 9.53
N ILE A 149 8.22 9.71 10.25
CA ILE A 149 7.98 8.99 11.50
C ILE A 149 7.34 9.93 12.54
N ARG A 150 7.85 11.15 12.68
CA ARG A 150 7.29 12.16 13.60
C ARG A 150 5.84 12.50 13.25
N ASN A 151 5.53 12.66 11.97
CA ASN A 151 4.17 12.91 11.48
C ASN A 151 3.24 11.75 11.86
N GLY A 152 3.66 10.50 11.62
CA GLY A 152 2.90 9.32 12.03
C GLY A 152 2.68 9.24 13.54
N LYS A 153 3.74 9.45 14.34
CA LYS A 153 3.67 9.38 15.82
C LYS A 153 2.74 10.43 16.42
N ARG A 154 2.68 11.64 15.85
CA ARG A 154 1.78 12.70 16.31
C ARG A 154 0.30 12.32 16.20
N ARG A 155 -0.02 11.36 15.32
CA ARG A 155 -1.39 10.95 14.99
C ARG A 155 -1.84 9.69 15.73
N LEU A 156 -1.00 9.10 16.58
CA LEU A 156 -1.35 7.92 17.36
C LEU A 156 -2.62 8.16 18.18
N GLY A 157 -3.55 7.21 18.12
CA GLY A 157 -4.85 7.27 18.79
C GLY A 157 -5.96 7.97 18.00
N GLU A 158 -5.66 8.63 16.87
CA GLU A 158 -6.70 9.20 16.00
C GLU A 158 -7.65 8.09 15.50
N GLN A 159 -8.95 8.35 15.62
CA GLN A 159 -10.02 7.41 15.23
C GLN A 159 -10.88 7.96 14.08
N ASP A 160 -10.54 9.14 13.54
CA ASP A 160 -11.38 9.95 12.66
C ASP A 160 -11.52 9.27 11.27
N TRP A 161 -12.36 8.23 11.24
CA TRP A 161 -12.65 7.43 10.07
C TRP A 161 -13.67 8.16 9.19
N ARG A 162 -13.31 8.36 7.92
CA ARG A 162 -14.28 8.72 6.87
C ARG A 162 -14.35 7.56 5.86
N PRO A 163 -15.50 7.34 5.21
CA PRO A 163 -15.58 6.42 4.08
C PRO A 163 -14.52 6.80 3.04
N GLY A 164 -13.62 5.86 2.73
CA GLY A 164 -12.47 6.09 1.85
C GLY A 164 -11.16 6.46 2.55
N ASN A 165 -11.07 6.49 3.88
CA ASN A 165 -9.79 6.55 4.61
C ASN A 165 -9.16 5.15 4.63
N HIS A 166 -8.32 4.90 3.64
CA HIS A 166 -7.53 3.68 3.53
C HIS A 166 -6.17 3.87 4.23
N SER A 167 -5.47 2.77 4.54
CA SER A 167 -4.14 2.82 5.19
C SER A 167 -3.12 3.62 4.40
N ASP A 168 -3.25 3.65 3.08
CA ASP A 168 -2.44 4.45 2.18
C ASP A 168 -2.70 5.96 2.35
N ASP A 169 -3.93 6.44 2.47
CA ASP A 169 -4.20 7.88 2.68
C ASP A 169 -3.50 8.43 3.94
N PHE A 170 -3.50 7.63 5.02
CA PHE A 170 -2.74 7.95 6.23
C PHE A 170 -1.24 8.07 5.92
N CYS A 171 -0.67 7.07 5.24
CA CYS A 171 0.75 7.06 4.88
C CYS A 171 1.11 8.23 3.97
N LEU A 172 0.31 8.51 2.94
CA LEU A 172 0.52 9.62 1.99
C LEU A 172 0.55 10.96 2.72
N ALA A 173 -0.40 11.20 3.63
CA ALA A 173 -0.47 12.42 4.43
C ALA A 173 0.73 12.61 5.38
N CYS A 174 1.44 11.53 5.70
CA CYS A 174 2.67 11.61 6.51
C CYS A 174 3.93 11.76 5.67
N VAL A 175 3.92 11.24 4.44
CA VAL A 175 5.08 11.15 3.54
C VAL A 175 5.28 12.41 2.70
N PHE A 176 4.22 13.00 2.15
CA PHE A 176 4.34 14.09 1.18
C PHE A 176 4.04 15.49 1.75
N ARG A 177 4.75 16.48 1.18
CA ARG A 177 4.68 17.91 1.53
C ARG A 177 3.65 18.68 0.72
#